data_AF-B7X4W8-F1
#
_entry.id   AF-B7X4W8-F1
#
_cell.length_a   1.000
_cell.length_b   1.000
_cell.length_c   1.000
_cell.angle_alpha   90.00
_cell.angle_beta   90.00
_cell.angle_gamma   90.00
#
_symmetry.space_group_name_H-M   'P 1'
#
loop_
_entity.id
_entity.type
_entity.pdbx_description
1 polymer ?
#
loop_
_entity_poly.entity_id
_entity_poly.type
_entity_poly.pdbx_seq_one_letter_code
_entity_poly.pdbx_strand_id
1 'polypeptide(L)'
;MKRQAASEQGGGAVWKMIYLARRNPALRPEEFAQAWREHSALGRLCRNVGQRVQAVAQCARVLSGPAQAAALSQDHDGVNLMVLAEREAGSAIWCDPETLAIMRPDEPRVFADYVRNFSLLCRQQVLRGSLCVDVLPQHKQVMLIGFLQRSDVWRGAAALPEICPLQWQSVALGLASRIVCNTIDEPPPSGYGYRHVVEWWFDSVEQAQAAAVSLDVSARAQDGEFGWGEHVFMLTEVTHARS
;
A
#
# COMPACT_ATOMS: atom_id res chain seq x y z
N MET A 1 -50.84 -4.41 -4.50
CA MET A 1 -49.68 -3.48 -4.46
C MET A 1 -48.56 -4.15 -3.65
N LYS A 2 -47.60 -4.78 -4.33
CA LYS A 2 -46.39 -5.31 -3.68
C LYS A 2 -45.36 -4.18 -3.64
N ARG A 3 -44.93 -3.77 -2.43
CA ARG A 3 -43.80 -2.87 -2.24
C ARG A 3 -42.55 -3.62 -2.69
N GLN A 4 -41.92 -3.14 -3.77
CA GLN A 4 -40.57 -3.52 -4.15
C GLN A 4 -39.64 -3.03 -3.04
N ALA A 5 -38.86 -3.95 -2.48
CA ALA A 5 -37.72 -3.64 -1.64
C ALA A 5 -36.76 -2.76 -2.44
N ALA A 6 -36.32 -1.65 -1.82
CA ALA A 6 -35.27 -0.82 -2.36
C ALA A 6 -34.02 -1.70 -2.54
N SER A 7 -33.54 -1.82 -3.79
CA SER A 7 -32.25 -2.43 -4.05
C SER A 7 -31.17 -1.49 -3.53
N GLU A 8 -30.32 -1.99 -2.64
CA GLU A 8 -29.03 -1.40 -2.31
C GLU A 8 -28.20 -1.27 -3.60
N GLN A 9 -28.06 -0.03 -4.10
CA GLN A 9 -27.01 0.35 -5.04
C GLN A 9 -25.95 1.06 -4.19
N GLY A 10 -24.65 0.76 -4.18
CA GLY A 10 -23.83 -0.12 -5.00
C GLY A 10 -22.39 0.38 -4.86
N GLY A 11 -21.67 -0.07 -3.84
CA GLY A 11 -20.23 0.19 -3.69
C GLY A 11 -19.48 -1.10 -3.95
N GLY A 12 -18.97 -1.30 -5.17
CA GLY A 12 -18.16 -2.47 -5.50
C GLY A 12 -16.91 -2.58 -4.60
N ALA A 13 -16.38 -3.79 -4.47
CA ALA A 13 -15.11 -3.99 -3.78
C ALA A 13 -14.00 -3.15 -4.44
N VAL A 14 -13.21 -2.45 -3.63
CA VAL A 14 -12.04 -1.70 -4.10
C VAL A 14 -10.84 -2.64 -4.15
N TRP A 15 -10.23 -2.73 -5.32
CA TRP A 15 -9.04 -3.54 -5.59
C TRP A 15 -7.82 -2.64 -5.75
N LYS A 16 -6.73 -3.00 -5.07
CA LYS A 16 -5.46 -2.30 -5.19
C LYS A 16 -4.36 -3.27 -5.60
N MET A 17 -3.45 -2.79 -6.44
CA MET A 17 -2.12 -3.35 -6.55
C MET A 17 -1.18 -2.50 -5.68
N ILE A 18 -0.58 -3.11 -4.67
CA ILE A 18 0.28 -2.45 -3.70
C ILE A 18 1.68 -3.05 -3.81
N TYR A 19 2.71 -2.22 -3.89
CA TYR A 19 4.08 -2.73 -3.90
C TYR A 19 4.98 -2.00 -2.93
N LEU A 20 5.86 -2.76 -2.27
CA LEU A 20 6.86 -2.27 -1.32
C LEU A 20 8.20 -2.17 -2.04
N ALA A 21 8.54 -0.95 -2.47
CA ALA A 21 9.65 -0.71 -3.38
C ALA A 21 10.98 -0.55 -2.66
N ARG A 22 12.03 -1.14 -3.25
CA ARG A 22 13.43 -0.80 -3.00
C ARG A 22 13.95 -0.06 -4.22
N ARG A 23 14.64 1.06 -4.03
CA ARG A 23 15.26 1.80 -5.13
C ARG A 23 16.39 0.98 -5.75
N ASN A 24 16.74 1.27 -7.00
CA ASN A 24 18.02 0.82 -7.56
C ASN A 24 19.14 1.29 -6.62
N PRO A 25 20.01 0.39 -6.10
CA PRO A 25 21.09 0.76 -5.19
C PRO A 25 22.01 1.89 -5.70
N ALA A 26 22.16 2.04 -7.02
CA ALA A 26 22.94 3.10 -7.66
C ALA A 26 22.28 4.48 -7.64
N LEU A 27 20.96 4.56 -7.42
CA LEU A 27 20.20 5.82 -7.34
C LEU A 27 20.24 6.36 -5.92
N ARG A 28 20.50 7.65 -5.69
CA ARG A 28 20.52 8.18 -4.31
C ARG A 28 19.11 8.18 -3.70
N PRO A 29 18.95 8.00 -2.38
CA PRO A 29 17.63 8.02 -1.73
C PRO A 29 16.79 9.26 -2.08
N GLU A 30 17.42 10.43 -2.18
CA GLU A 30 16.75 11.71 -2.46
C GLU A 30 16.24 11.81 -3.90
N GLU A 31 16.82 11.03 -4.82
CA GLU A 31 16.46 11.01 -6.25
C GLU A 31 15.33 10.02 -6.54
N PHE A 32 15.06 9.08 -5.62
CA PHE A 32 14.14 7.99 -5.84
C PHE A 32 12.73 8.47 -6.19
N ALA A 33 12.17 9.40 -5.43
CA ALA A 33 10.82 9.92 -5.68
C ALA A 33 10.67 10.55 -7.08
N GLN A 34 11.71 11.24 -7.55
CA GLN A 34 11.71 11.85 -8.88
C GLN A 34 11.82 10.79 -9.98
N ALA A 35 12.78 9.86 -9.89
CA ALA A 35 12.93 8.78 -10.86
C ALA A 35 11.68 7.89 -10.96
N TRP A 36 11.02 7.68 -9.82
CA TRP A 36 9.79 6.92 -9.73
C TRP A 36 8.57 7.65 -10.30
N ARG A 37 8.52 8.98 -10.16
CA ARG A 37 7.51 9.80 -10.83
C ARG A 37 7.66 9.75 -12.36
N GLU A 38 8.90 9.79 -12.86
CA GLU A 38 9.20 9.63 -14.29
C GLU A 38 8.76 8.26 -14.81
N HIS A 39 9.01 7.19 -14.05
CA HIS A 39 8.53 5.85 -14.36
C HIS A 39 7.00 5.78 -14.48
N SER A 40 6.28 6.41 -13.53
CA SER A 40 4.80 6.50 -13.59
C SER A 40 4.34 7.27 -14.84
N ALA A 41 5.06 8.32 -15.24
CA ALA A 41 4.76 9.07 -16.45
C ALA A 41 4.96 8.23 -17.73
N LEU A 42 5.97 7.36 -17.78
CA LEU A 42 6.14 6.37 -18.86
C LEU A 42 4.97 5.39 -18.89
N GLY A 43 4.54 4.89 -17.73
CA GLY A 43 3.40 3.98 -17.63
C GLY A 43 2.11 4.56 -18.20
N ARG A 44 1.93 5.89 -18.11
CA ARG A 44 0.78 6.59 -18.71
C ARG A 44 0.72 6.49 -20.24
N LEU A 45 1.87 6.32 -20.90
CA LEU A 45 1.92 6.15 -22.35
C LEU A 45 1.40 4.77 -22.78
N CYS A 46 1.34 3.80 -21.87
CA CYS A 46 0.83 2.46 -22.13
C CYS A 46 -0.70 2.45 -22.05
N ARG A 47 -1.38 2.13 -23.16
CA ARG A 47 -2.86 2.16 -23.21
C ARG A 47 -3.46 1.20 -22.18
N ASN A 48 -2.84 0.03 -22.02
CA ASN A 48 -3.29 -1.00 -21.10
C ASN A 48 -3.31 -0.50 -19.65
N VAL A 49 -2.24 0.15 -19.20
CA VAL A 49 -2.14 0.74 -17.86
C VAL A 49 -3.25 1.77 -17.65
N GLY A 50 -3.48 2.68 -18.61
CA GLY A 50 -4.52 3.70 -18.52
C GLY A 50 -5.96 3.14 -18.44
N GLN A 51 -6.22 1.96 -19.01
CA GLN A 51 -7.53 1.32 -18.94
C GLN A 51 -7.77 0.57 -17.62
N ARG A 52 -6.69 0.06 -17.01
CA ARG A 52 -6.76 -0.85 -15.85
C ARG A 52 -6.48 -0.18 -14.52
N VAL A 53 -5.78 0.95 -14.54
CA VAL A 53 -5.38 1.71 -13.36
C VAL A 53 -6.20 2.98 -13.26
N GLN A 54 -7.11 3.02 -12.30
CA GLN A 54 -7.97 4.18 -12.06
C GLN A 54 -7.23 5.29 -11.34
N ALA A 55 -6.41 4.96 -10.34
CA ALA A 55 -5.71 5.97 -9.55
C ALA A 55 -4.38 5.42 -9.03
N VAL A 56 -3.42 6.30 -8.78
CA VAL A 56 -2.10 5.97 -8.22
C VAL A 56 -1.69 6.98 -7.18
N ALA A 57 -1.14 6.50 -6.06
CA ALA A 57 -0.39 7.29 -5.10
C ALA A 57 0.98 6.63 -4.87
N GLN A 58 2.04 7.42 -4.99
CA GLN A 58 3.41 7.02 -4.68
C GLN A 58 3.80 7.63 -3.35
N CYS A 59 4.00 6.77 -2.36
CA CYS A 59 4.34 7.14 -0.99
C CYS A 59 5.83 6.89 -0.78
N ALA A 60 6.67 7.94 -0.86
CA ALA A 60 8.10 7.81 -0.64
C ALA A 60 8.41 7.78 0.86
N ARG A 61 9.44 7.03 1.26
CA ARG A 61 9.93 6.99 2.64
C ARG A 61 10.35 8.39 3.08
N VAL A 62 9.94 8.79 4.28
CA VAL A 62 10.43 10.02 4.90
C VAL A 62 11.89 9.79 5.32
N LEU A 63 12.81 10.54 4.70
CA LEU A 63 14.26 10.39 4.92
C LEU A 63 14.76 11.15 6.16
N SER A 64 14.06 12.21 6.54
CA SER A 64 14.50 13.19 7.53
C SER A 64 13.45 13.36 8.63
N GLY A 65 13.87 13.35 9.89
CA GLY A 65 13.01 13.60 11.04
C GLY A 65 13.40 12.77 12.26
N PRO A 66 12.87 13.11 13.45
CA PRO A 66 13.17 12.40 14.70
C PRO A 66 12.74 10.92 14.69
N ALA A 67 11.89 10.50 13.75
CA ALA A 67 11.46 9.12 13.60
C ALA A 67 12.42 8.30 12.71
N GLN A 68 13.66 8.10 13.17
CA GLN A 68 14.34 6.82 12.97
C GLN A 68 13.95 5.89 14.12
N ALA A 69 12.63 5.74 14.35
CA ALA A 69 12.15 4.78 15.32
C ALA A 69 12.65 3.40 14.90
N ALA A 70 13.21 2.63 15.85
CA ALA A 70 13.86 1.36 15.56
C ALA A 70 12.94 0.35 14.82
N ALA A 71 11.62 0.51 14.94
CA ALA A 71 10.62 -0.32 14.26
C ALA A 71 10.43 0.01 12.76
N LEU A 72 10.91 1.17 12.27
CA LEU A 72 10.73 1.58 10.88
C LEU A 72 11.84 1.02 9.98
N SER A 73 11.42 0.36 8.89
CA SER A 73 12.33 -0.20 7.90
C SER A 73 13.16 0.87 7.19
N GLN A 74 14.46 0.60 7.04
CA GLN A 74 15.37 1.37 6.19
C GLN A 74 15.72 0.66 4.88
N ASP A 75 15.27 -0.59 4.71
CA ASP A 75 15.60 -1.44 3.56
C ASP A 75 14.72 -1.16 2.33
N HIS A 76 13.72 -0.30 2.49
CA HIS A 76 12.73 0.04 1.47
C HIS A 76 12.63 1.56 1.33
N ASP A 77 12.25 2.04 0.16
CA ASP A 77 12.28 3.46 -0.18
C ASP A 77 10.89 4.03 -0.49
N GLY A 78 9.87 3.18 -0.60
CA GLY A 78 8.49 3.65 -0.71
C GLY A 78 7.46 2.56 -0.93
N VAL A 79 6.20 2.98 -0.97
CA VAL A 79 5.03 2.13 -1.17
C VAL A 79 4.15 2.72 -2.25
N ASN A 80 3.72 1.90 -3.20
CA ASN A 80 2.73 2.30 -4.19
C ASN A 80 1.35 1.86 -3.79
N LEU A 81 0.36 2.72 -4.00
CA LEU A 81 -1.05 2.37 -3.92
C LEU A 81 -1.67 2.61 -5.29
N MET A 82 -2.02 1.54 -6.01
CA MET A 82 -2.62 1.62 -7.33
C MET A 82 -4.02 1.03 -7.32
N VAL A 83 -5.05 1.86 -7.50
CA VAL A 83 -6.44 1.42 -7.58
C VAL A 83 -6.70 0.85 -8.96
N LEU A 84 -7.24 -0.36 -8.98
CA LEU A 84 -7.55 -1.11 -10.20
C LEU A 84 -9.01 -0.92 -10.61
N ALA A 85 -9.28 -1.00 -11.91
CA ALA A 85 -10.64 -0.94 -12.44
C ALA A 85 -11.52 -2.10 -11.97
N GLU A 86 -10.91 -3.28 -11.84
CA GLU A 86 -11.53 -4.53 -11.41
C GLU A 86 -10.47 -5.47 -10.85
N ARG A 87 -10.87 -6.60 -10.28
CA ARG A 87 -9.94 -7.58 -9.70
C ARG A 87 -8.98 -8.15 -10.76
N GLU A 88 -9.53 -8.49 -11.93
CA GLU A 88 -8.87 -9.16 -13.05
C GLU A 88 -7.77 -8.29 -13.68
N ALA A 89 -7.86 -6.97 -13.51
CA ALA A 89 -6.83 -6.03 -13.95
C ALA A 89 -5.45 -6.33 -13.30
N GLY A 90 -5.44 -6.91 -12.09
CA GLY A 90 -4.22 -7.20 -11.34
C GLY A 90 -3.32 -8.25 -11.99
N SER A 91 -3.90 -9.24 -12.68
CA SER A 91 -3.13 -10.23 -13.45
C SER A 91 -2.85 -9.75 -14.87
N ALA A 92 -3.82 -9.08 -15.49
CA ALA A 92 -3.76 -8.63 -16.88
C ALA A 92 -2.68 -7.56 -17.14
N ILE A 93 -2.35 -6.73 -16.15
CA ILE A 93 -1.34 -5.67 -16.29
C ILE A 93 0.07 -6.23 -16.59
N TRP A 94 0.35 -7.49 -16.21
CA TRP A 94 1.67 -8.11 -16.37
C TRP A 94 1.90 -8.79 -17.72
N CYS A 95 0.83 -9.04 -18.48
CA CYS A 95 0.88 -9.86 -19.69
C CYS A 95 0.84 -9.04 -20.97
N ASP A 96 0.84 -7.72 -20.87
CA ASP A 96 0.70 -6.80 -21.99
C ASP A 96 2.03 -6.56 -22.72
N PRO A 97 2.16 -6.94 -24.00
CA PRO A 97 3.41 -6.80 -24.72
C PRO A 97 3.90 -5.35 -24.86
N GLU A 98 3.00 -4.39 -25.05
CA GLU A 98 3.32 -2.96 -25.16
C GLU A 98 3.89 -2.43 -23.84
N THR A 99 3.16 -2.66 -22.74
CA THR A 99 3.59 -2.25 -21.39
C THR A 99 4.92 -2.89 -21.04
N LEU A 100 5.10 -4.18 -21.34
CA LEU A 100 6.38 -4.85 -21.10
C LEU A 100 7.52 -4.24 -21.92
N ALA A 101 7.30 -3.93 -23.20
CA ALA A 101 8.34 -3.34 -24.05
C ALA A 101 8.77 -1.93 -23.60
N ILE A 102 7.84 -1.14 -23.04
CA ILE A 102 8.09 0.25 -22.60
C ILE A 102 8.62 0.30 -21.17
N MET A 103 7.97 -0.41 -20.24
CA MET A 103 8.22 -0.27 -18.80
C MET A 103 9.38 -1.14 -18.32
N ARG A 104 9.49 -2.39 -18.82
CA ARG A 104 10.52 -3.32 -18.32
C ARG A 104 11.94 -2.79 -18.44
N PRO A 105 12.34 -2.11 -19.54
CA PRO A 105 13.68 -1.55 -19.63
C PRO A 105 13.94 -0.42 -18.62
N ASP A 106 12.89 0.28 -18.18
CA ASP A 106 13.00 1.39 -17.22
C ASP A 106 13.03 0.91 -15.77
N GLU A 107 12.41 -0.25 -15.45
CA GLU A 107 12.33 -0.75 -14.08
C GLU A 107 13.70 -0.85 -13.38
N PRO A 108 14.76 -1.43 -13.98
CA PRO A 108 16.09 -1.48 -13.34
C PRO A 108 16.76 -0.12 -13.17
N ARG A 109 16.34 0.94 -13.88
CA ARG A 109 16.83 2.31 -13.63
C ARG A 109 16.35 2.82 -12.27
N VAL A 110 15.15 2.41 -11.86
CA VAL A 110 14.42 3.00 -10.73
C VAL A 110 14.41 2.09 -9.51
N PHE A 111 14.24 0.79 -9.71
CA PHE A 111 14.02 -0.20 -8.66
C PHE A 111 15.16 -1.22 -8.58
N ALA A 112 15.29 -1.87 -7.43
CA ALA A 112 16.26 -2.95 -7.21
C ALA A 112 15.90 -4.25 -7.96
N ASP A 113 14.63 -4.41 -8.32
CA ASP A 113 14.13 -5.55 -9.07
C ASP A 113 12.94 -5.09 -9.93
N TYR A 114 12.38 -6.01 -10.68
CA TYR A 114 11.18 -5.86 -11.48
C TYR A 114 9.91 -5.73 -10.61
N VAL A 115 9.05 -4.75 -10.90
CA VAL A 115 7.86 -4.37 -10.09
C VAL A 115 6.94 -5.55 -9.78
N ARG A 116 6.79 -6.46 -10.75
CA ARG A 116 5.98 -7.68 -10.58
C ARG A 116 6.46 -8.56 -9.41
N ASN A 117 7.76 -8.56 -9.12
CA ASN A 117 8.38 -9.40 -8.11
C ASN A 117 8.18 -8.89 -6.68
N PHE A 118 7.58 -7.71 -6.50
CA PHE A 118 7.29 -7.14 -5.18
C PHE A 118 5.92 -6.46 -5.11
N SER A 119 5.00 -6.84 -6.02
CA SER A 119 3.63 -6.35 -6.08
C SER A 119 2.63 -7.34 -5.49
N LEU A 120 1.63 -6.81 -4.81
CA LEU A 120 0.58 -7.53 -4.09
C LEU A 120 -0.78 -7.09 -4.62
N LEU A 121 -1.61 -8.05 -5.06
CA LEU A 121 -3.02 -7.80 -5.33
C LEU A 121 -3.78 -7.86 -4.02
N CYS A 122 -4.46 -6.78 -3.66
CA CYS A 122 -5.15 -6.64 -2.40
C CYS A 122 -6.60 -6.18 -2.57
N ARG A 123 -7.45 -6.66 -1.67
CA ARG A 123 -8.81 -6.15 -1.47
C ARG A 123 -8.84 -5.18 -0.30
N GLN A 124 -9.38 -3.99 -0.53
CA GLN A 124 -9.46 -2.94 0.47
C GLN A 124 -10.68 -3.10 1.39
N GLN A 125 -10.48 -2.82 2.68
CA GLN A 125 -11.49 -2.58 3.70
C GLN A 125 -11.16 -1.30 4.46
N VAL A 126 -12.11 -0.36 4.54
CA VAL A 126 -11.95 0.84 5.39
C VAL A 126 -12.39 0.47 6.81
N LEU A 127 -11.49 0.64 7.76
CA LEU A 127 -11.72 0.31 9.18
C LEU A 127 -12.07 1.55 10.00
N ARG A 128 -11.63 2.73 9.53
CA ARG A 128 -11.95 4.04 10.10
C ARG A 128 -11.91 5.11 9.02
N GLY A 129 -12.78 6.10 9.14
CA GLY A 129 -12.95 7.18 8.18
C GLY A 129 -14.15 6.94 7.28
N SER A 130 -14.48 7.91 6.44
CA SER A 130 -15.64 7.83 5.55
C SER A 130 -15.33 6.98 4.30
N LEU A 131 -16.29 6.14 3.91
CA LEU A 131 -16.25 5.37 2.66
C LEU A 131 -16.36 6.27 1.41
N CYS A 132 -16.93 7.47 1.55
CA CYS A 132 -17.12 8.43 0.45
C CYS A 132 -15.93 9.36 0.21
N VAL A 133 -14.89 9.27 1.05
CA VAL A 133 -13.65 10.07 0.91
C VAL A 133 -12.70 9.34 -0.03
N ASP A 134 -11.92 10.11 -0.80
CA ASP A 134 -10.91 9.66 -1.77
C ASP A 134 -10.30 8.29 -1.43
N VAL A 135 -10.33 7.37 -2.40
CA VAL A 135 -9.83 5.98 -2.24
C VAL A 135 -8.32 5.95 -1.99
N LEU A 136 -7.60 6.96 -2.46
CA LEU A 136 -6.16 7.14 -2.30
C LEU A 136 -5.82 8.42 -1.55
N PRO A 137 -4.66 8.44 -0.87
CA PRO A 137 -4.19 9.63 -0.19
C PRO A 137 -3.79 10.71 -1.21
N GLN A 138 -3.98 11.97 -0.82
CA GLN A 138 -3.64 13.13 -1.66
C GLN A 138 -2.15 13.49 -1.56
N HIS A 139 -1.67 14.34 -2.46
CA HIS A 139 -0.29 14.83 -2.42
C HIS A 139 0.05 15.48 -1.07
N LYS A 140 1.24 15.18 -0.54
CA LYS A 140 1.74 15.56 0.80
C LYS A 140 1.01 14.91 1.99
N GLN A 141 0.08 13.99 1.76
CA GLN A 141 -0.47 13.18 2.85
C GLN A 141 0.66 12.35 3.47
N VAL A 142 0.73 12.33 4.80
CA VAL A 142 1.67 11.51 5.55
C VAL A 142 0.97 10.26 6.04
N MET A 143 1.64 9.12 5.90
CA MET A 143 1.09 7.83 6.29
C MET A 143 2.13 6.96 6.96
N LEU A 144 1.69 6.21 7.97
CA LEU A 144 2.38 5.01 8.40
C LEU A 144 1.75 3.83 7.66
N ILE A 145 2.57 2.97 7.05
CA ILE A 145 2.12 1.79 6.32
C ILE A 145 2.78 0.56 6.93
N GLY A 146 1.99 -0.44 7.29
CA GLY A 146 2.45 -1.70 7.84
C GLY A 146 2.16 -2.87 6.90
N PHE A 147 3.20 -3.59 6.50
CA PHE A 147 3.10 -4.90 5.86
C PHE A 147 3.23 -5.94 6.97
N LEU A 148 2.17 -6.72 7.21
CA LEU A 148 2.03 -7.51 8.43
C LEU A 148 1.96 -9.01 8.12
N GLN A 149 2.37 -9.81 9.10
CA GLN A 149 2.25 -11.26 9.13
C GLN A 149 2.88 -11.95 7.93
N ARG A 150 4.13 -11.59 7.62
CA ARG A 150 4.91 -12.26 6.57
C ARG A 150 5.02 -13.75 6.89
N SER A 151 4.77 -14.58 5.89
CA SER A 151 4.97 -16.01 5.93
C SER A 151 5.35 -16.51 4.55
N ASP A 152 6.35 -17.39 4.48
CA ASP A 152 6.74 -18.02 3.22
C ASP A 152 5.71 -19.07 2.74
N VAL A 153 4.69 -19.36 3.55
CA VAL A 153 3.62 -20.31 3.21
C VAL A 153 2.34 -19.54 2.89
N TRP A 154 1.89 -19.62 1.63
CA TRP A 154 0.59 -19.11 1.23
C TRP A 154 -0.54 -19.96 1.82
N ARG A 155 -1.47 -19.31 2.54
CA ARG A 155 -2.61 -19.96 3.20
C ARG A 155 -3.96 -19.56 2.61
N GLY A 156 -3.95 -18.87 1.47
CA GLY A 156 -5.13 -18.19 0.95
C GLY A 156 -5.33 -16.79 1.55
N ALA A 157 -6.24 -16.04 0.92
CA ALA A 157 -6.63 -14.71 1.35
C ALA A 157 -7.18 -14.73 2.79
N ALA A 158 -6.78 -13.75 3.60
CA ALA A 158 -7.33 -13.62 4.95
C ALA A 158 -8.79 -13.14 4.91
N ALA A 159 -9.50 -13.31 6.02
CA ALA A 159 -10.78 -12.65 6.20
C ALA A 159 -10.57 -11.12 6.27
N LEU A 160 -11.51 -10.36 5.71
CA LEU A 160 -11.51 -8.92 5.88
C LEU A 160 -11.94 -8.60 7.33
N PRO A 161 -11.16 -7.81 8.08
CA PRO A 161 -11.59 -7.39 9.41
C PRO A 161 -12.80 -6.46 9.28
N GLU A 162 -13.91 -6.80 9.93
CA GLU A 162 -15.12 -5.96 9.95
C GLU A 162 -14.97 -4.75 10.88
N ILE A 163 -14.15 -4.91 11.92
CA ILE A 163 -13.89 -3.89 12.95
C ILE A 163 -12.38 -3.68 13.04
N CYS A 164 -11.96 -2.44 13.28
CA CYS A 164 -10.55 -2.13 13.51
C CYS A 164 -10.03 -2.91 14.74
N PRO A 165 -9.03 -3.81 14.57
CA PRO A 165 -8.42 -4.52 15.68
C PRO A 165 -7.84 -3.54 16.72
N LEU A 166 -7.97 -3.86 18.01
CA LEU A 166 -7.53 -3.00 19.11
C LEU A 166 -6.08 -2.53 18.97
N GLN A 167 -5.21 -3.43 18.51
CA GLN A 167 -3.81 -3.16 18.32
C GLN A 167 -3.54 -2.11 17.23
N TRP A 168 -4.36 -2.08 16.17
CA TRP A 168 -4.22 -1.15 15.06
C TRP A 168 -4.81 0.23 15.39
N GLN A 169 -5.40 0.39 16.58
CA GLN A 169 -5.93 1.64 17.11
C GLN A 169 -5.37 1.97 18.50
N SER A 170 -4.13 1.54 18.79
CA SER A 170 -3.39 1.99 19.97
C SER A 170 -3.33 3.52 20.03
N VAL A 171 -3.08 4.11 21.20
CA VAL A 171 -3.34 5.54 21.48
C VAL A 171 -2.91 6.49 20.35
N ALA A 172 -1.68 6.40 19.84
CA ALA A 172 -1.21 7.29 18.77
C ALA A 172 -1.65 6.84 17.36
N LEU A 173 -1.74 5.53 17.08
CA LEU A 173 -2.36 5.04 15.82
C LEU A 173 -3.85 5.43 15.73
N GLY A 174 -4.51 5.51 16.87
CA GLY A 174 -5.88 5.96 17.04
C GLY A 174 -6.08 7.45 16.78
N LEU A 175 -5.02 8.22 16.51
CA LEU A 175 -5.13 9.60 16.01
C LEU A 175 -5.21 9.66 14.48
N ALA A 176 -5.00 8.55 13.77
CA ALA A 176 -5.14 8.50 12.33
C ALA A 176 -6.56 8.90 11.91
N SER A 177 -6.66 9.83 10.96
CA SER A 177 -7.93 10.32 10.40
C SER A 177 -8.59 9.24 9.53
N ARG A 178 -7.79 8.31 8.99
CA ARG A 178 -8.27 7.14 8.24
C ARG A 178 -7.40 5.91 8.53
N ILE A 179 -8.05 4.75 8.62
CA ILE A 179 -7.38 3.44 8.73
C ILE A 179 -7.96 2.53 7.65
N VAL A 180 -7.09 1.98 6.82
CA VAL A 180 -7.45 1.08 5.72
C VAL A 180 -6.66 -0.21 5.86
N CYS A 181 -7.35 -1.35 5.79
CA CYS A 181 -6.70 -2.66 5.69
C CYS A 181 -6.86 -3.18 4.26
N ASN A 182 -5.75 -3.59 3.67
CA ASN A 182 -5.72 -4.25 2.38
C ASN A 182 -5.31 -5.70 2.61
N THR A 183 -6.22 -6.63 2.34
CA THR A 183 -5.96 -8.05 2.50
C THR A 183 -5.45 -8.62 1.18
N ILE A 184 -4.35 -9.38 1.22
CA ILE A 184 -3.75 -9.98 0.04
C ILE A 184 -4.71 -11.06 -0.49
N ASP A 185 -5.00 -11.00 -1.78
CA ASP A 185 -6.03 -11.83 -2.43
C ASP A 185 -5.46 -13.03 -3.18
N GLU A 186 -4.22 -12.92 -3.68
CA GLU A 186 -3.54 -13.94 -4.49
C GLU A 186 -2.16 -14.30 -3.91
N PRO A 187 -1.57 -15.45 -4.28
CA PRO A 187 -0.23 -15.83 -3.83
C PRO A 187 0.77 -14.69 -4.12
N PRO A 188 1.43 -14.13 -3.09
CA PRO A 188 2.36 -13.04 -3.28
C PRO A 188 3.69 -13.55 -3.87
N PRO A 189 4.51 -12.65 -4.45
CA PRO A 189 5.88 -12.97 -4.81
C PRO A 189 6.72 -13.47 -3.62
N SER A 190 7.76 -14.24 -3.93
CA SER A 190 8.70 -14.75 -2.91
C SER A 190 9.29 -13.61 -2.09
N GLY A 191 9.31 -13.77 -0.76
CA GLY A 191 9.77 -12.74 0.17
C GLY A 191 8.73 -11.66 0.53
N TYR A 192 7.58 -11.62 -0.15
CA TYR A 192 6.50 -10.66 0.10
C TYR A 192 5.23 -11.31 0.64
N GLY A 193 5.39 -12.42 1.36
CA GLY A 193 4.35 -13.27 1.96
C GLY A 193 3.45 -12.65 3.02
N TYR A 194 3.14 -11.36 2.95
CA TYR A 194 2.32 -10.63 3.93
C TYR A 194 0.84 -11.01 3.82
N ARG A 195 0.10 -10.92 4.94
CA ARG A 195 -1.36 -11.14 4.96
C ARG A 195 -2.16 -9.84 4.87
N HIS A 196 -1.60 -8.76 5.40
CA HIS A 196 -2.24 -7.45 5.43
C HIS A 196 -1.26 -6.34 5.07
N VAL A 197 -1.75 -5.35 4.33
CA VAL A 197 -1.14 -4.02 4.23
C VAL A 197 -2.09 -3.01 4.88
N VAL A 198 -1.68 -2.45 6.01
CA VAL A 198 -2.48 -1.48 6.77
C VAL A 198 -1.94 -0.08 6.51
N GLU A 199 -2.83 0.83 6.17
CA GLU A 199 -2.54 2.25 5.95
C GLU A 199 -3.15 3.06 7.09
N TRP A 200 -2.33 3.83 7.81
CA TRP A 200 -2.75 4.82 8.80
C TRP A 200 -2.44 6.22 8.26
N TRP A 201 -3.49 7.02 8.06
CA TRP A 201 -3.38 8.33 7.44
C TRP A 201 -3.42 9.41 8.52
N PHE A 202 -2.47 10.35 8.48
CA PHE A 202 -2.32 11.38 9.49
C PHE A 202 -2.34 12.77 8.89
N ASP A 203 -2.95 13.71 9.58
CA ASP A 203 -3.10 15.08 9.10
C ASP A 203 -1.80 15.89 9.27
N SER A 204 -0.84 15.38 10.05
CA SER A 204 0.48 15.98 10.23
C SER A 204 1.61 14.96 10.36
N VAL A 205 2.83 15.40 10.03
CA VAL A 205 4.06 14.59 10.20
C VAL A 205 4.27 14.23 11.66
N GLU A 206 4.02 15.15 12.59
CA GLU A 206 4.22 14.95 14.02
C GLU A 206 3.33 13.84 14.58
N GLN A 207 2.06 13.78 14.14
CA GLN A 207 1.15 12.70 14.52
C GLN A 207 1.66 11.35 14.01
N ALA A 208 2.07 11.30 12.74
CA ALA A 208 2.60 10.07 12.13
C ALA A 208 3.89 9.60 12.81
N GLN A 209 4.77 10.54 13.19
CA GLN A 209 5.99 10.25 13.93
C GLN A 209 5.70 9.74 15.35
N ALA A 210 4.77 10.37 16.07
CA ALA A 210 4.33 9.90 17.38
C ALA A 210 3.75 8.48 17.30
N ALA A 211 2.96 8.20 16.26
CA ALA A 211 2.43 6.87 16.01
C ALA A 211 3.53 5.85 15.74
N ALA A 212 4.52 6.18 14.90
CA ALA A 212 5.66 5.33 14.60
C ALA A 212 6.50 5.02 15.85
N VAL A 213 6.74 6.01 16.71
CA VAL A 213 7.47 5.82 17.98
C VAL A 213 6.68 4.97 18.98
N SER A 214 5.34 5.03 18.94
CA SER A 214 4.48 4.26 19.84
C SER A 214 4.26 2.80 19.42
N LEU A 215 4.81 2.36 18.28
CA LEU A 215 4.64 0.99 17.80
C LEU A 215 5.22 0.02 18.83
N ASP A 216 4.33 -0.70 19.51
CA ASP A 216 4.72 -1.81 20.38
C ASP A 216 5.02 -3.03 19.50
N VAL A 217 6.30 -3.32 19.26
CA VAL A 217 6.75 -4.51 18.52
C VAL A 217 7.18 -5.66 19.46
N SER A 218 6.78 -5.61 20.74
CA SER A 218 7.04 -6.69 21.69
C SER A 218 6.40 -8.01 21.26
N ALA A 219 6.86 -9.14 21.81
CA ALA A 219 6.31 -10.46 21.50
C ALA A 219 4.78 -10.54 21.68
N ARG A 220 4.22 -9.87 22.69
CA ARG A 220 2.77 -9.81 22.93
C ARG A 220 2.00 -9.18 21.76
N ALA A 221 2.61 -8.19 21.12
CA ALA A 221 2.07 -7.50 19.97
C ALA A 221 2.26 -8.32 18.67
N GLN A 222 3.10 -9.36 18.68
CA GLN A 222 3.25 -10.24 17.51
C GLN A 222 2.13 -11.27 17.40
N ASP A 223 1.53 -11.66 18.52
CA ASP A 223 0.61 -12.79 18.62
C ASP A 223 -0.84 -12.45 18.25
N GLY A 224 -1.58 -13.48 17.84
CA GLY A 224 -3.02 -13.40 17.55
C GLY A 224 -3.35 -13.14 16.08
N GLU A 225 -4.64 -13.23 15.75
CA GLU A 225 -5.13 -13.12 14.36
C GLU A 225 -4.77 -11.80 13.68
N PHE A 226 -4.70 -10.71 14.45
CA PHE A 226 -4.35 -9.37 13.96
C PHE A 226 -3.05 -8.82 14.57
N GLY A 227 -2.26 -9.71 15.20
CA GLY A 227 -0.89 -9.43 15.64
C GLY A 227 -0.02 -8.97 14.48
N TRP A 228 1.07 -8.25 14.75
CA TRP A 228 1.96 -7.78 13.70
C TRP A 228 2.61 -8.94 12.93
N GLY A 229 2.95 -10.02 13.62
CA GLY A 229 3.78 -11.10 13.10
C GLY A 229 5.09 -10.58 12.51
N GLU A 230 5.71 -11.31 11.59
CA GLU A 230 6.83 -10.74 10.86
C GLU A 230 6.35 -9.58 9.98
N HIS A 231 6.98 -8.41 10.09
CA HIS A 231 6.41 -7.16 9.59
C HIS A 231 7.44 -6.17 9.03
N VAL A 232 6.95 -5.20 8.26
CA VAL A 232 7.66 -4.00 7.83
C VAL A 232 6.78 -2.78 8.06
N PHE A 233 7.26 -1.81 8.85
CA PHE A 233 6.62 -0.50 8.99
C PHE A 233 7.39 0.57 8.23
N MET A 234 6.65 1.43 7.54
CA MET A 234 7.18 2.51 6.70
C MET A 234 6.46 3.81 7.01
N LEU A 235 7.20 4.81 7.46
CA LEU A 235 6.71 6.19 7.50
C LEU A 235 6.95 6.84 6.13
N THR A 236 5.87 7.31 5.50
CA THR A 236 5.89 7.76 4.11
C THR A 236 5.13 9.07 3.92
N GLU A 237 5.49 9.80 2.86
CA GLU A 237 4.75 10.96 2.37
C GLU A 237 4.37 10.73 0.89
N VAL A 238 3.16 11.13 0.50
CA VAL A 238 2.72 11.06 -0.90
C VAL A 238 3.41 12.13 -1.75
N THR A 239 4.40 11.71 -2.53
CA THR A 239 5.16 12.59 -3.43
C THR A 239 4.50 12.75 -4.79
N HIS A 240 3.62 11.82 -5.16
CA HIS A 240 2.83 11.88 -6.39
C HIS A 240 1.48 11.19 -6.19
N ALA A 241 0.40 11.84 -6.62
CA ALA A 241 -0.94 11.29 -6.66
C ALA A 241 -1.64 11.66 -7.97
N ARG A 242 -2.43 10.75 -8.52
CA ARG A 242 -3.30 10.98 -9.66
C ARG A 242 -4.53 10.09 -9.63
N SER A 243 -5.61 10.58 -10.19
CA SER A 243 -6.87 9.89 -10.48
C SER A 243 -7.25 10.01 -11.94
#